data_AF-A0A962P9P2-F1
#
_entry.id   AF-A0A962P9P2-F1
#
_cell.length_a   1.000
_cell.length_b   1.000
_cell.length_c   1.000
_cell.angle_alpha   90.00
_cell.angle_beta   90.00
_cell.angle_gamma   90.00
#
_symmetry.space_group_name_H-M   'P 1'
#
loop_
_entity.id
_entity.type
_entity.pdbx_description
1 polymer ?
#
loop_
_entity_poly.entity_id
_entity_poly.type
_entity_poly.pdbx_seq_one_letter_code
_entity_poly.pdbx_strand_id
1 'polypeptide(L)'
;MDDPAASRPEDFALFGSVENDDSDTGNGNVRSRRNSLASVNNEPEFTLVGTSRIGDRVSAILRNRDGTEVVVTTQSDRYTRVDGYPQYTVVEVGPGRVSLQYPTGNSCVESRNQGVSCNSAANIAELELTRGDPIPRPVVAARDDPAAPEDEGEVVVSEDQPEQPPNPFAALRARALQQNGDAPAPAPRSGRSFTPRRIDPADVPAGFRVVSTPFGDRLVRE
;
A
#
# COMPACT_ATOMS: atom_id res chain seq x y z
N MET A 1 27.04 31.47 -56.41
CA MET A 1 27.50 30.36 -55.56
C MET A 1 26.59 30.30 -54.37
N ASP A 2 25.57 29.46 -54.52
CA ASP A 2 24.65 28.95 -53.51
C ASP A 2 25.39 28.12 -52.45
N ASP A 3 24.98 28.21 -51.18
CA ASP A 3 24.73 27.09 -50.24
C ASP A 3 24.38 27.61 -48.81
N PRO A 4 23.69 26.82 -47.95
CA PRO A 4 22.42 27.24 -47.37
C PRO A 4 22.37 27.23 -45.83
N ALA A 5 21.18 27.60 -45.33
CA ALA A 5 20.68 27.60 -43.96
C ALA A 5 21.31 26.58 -42.99
N ALA A 6 21.84 27.09 -41.88
CA ALA A 6 21.97 26.34 -40.64
C ALA A 6 20.88 26.80 -39.66
N SER A 7 19.69 26.21 -39.78
CA SER A 7 18.66 26.25 -38.75
C SER A 7 19.19 25.55 -37.50
N ARG A 8 19.52 26.31 -36.46
CA ARG A 8 19.78 25.78 -35.13
C ARG A 8 18.50 25.09 -34.63
N PRO A 9 18.54 23.83 -34.17
CA PRO A 9 17.44 23.33 -33.36
C PRO A 9 17.44 24.14 -32.07
N GLU A 10 16.33 24.83 -31.81
CA GLU A 10 16.06 25.33 -30.47
C GLU A 10 15.87 24.13 -29.56
N ASP A 11 16.87 23.87 -28.73
CA ASP A 11 16.79 22.94 -27.61
C ASP A 11 15.72 23.48 -26.65
N PHE A 12 14.52 22.90 -26.71
CA PHE A 12 13.50 23.06 -25.68
C PHE A 12 13.96 22.34 -24.41
N ALA A 13 14.93 22.91 -23.70
CA ALA A 13 15.23 22.55 -22.32
C ALA A 13 14.15 23.14 -21.40
N LEU A 14 12.95 22.54 -21.43
CA LEU A 14 11.83 22.86 -20.54
C LEU A 14 12.05 22.39 -19.09
N PHE A 15 13.17 21.71 -18.83
CA PHE A 15 13.59 21.32 -17.50
C PHE A 15 15.05 21.72 -17.33
N GLY A 16 15.29 22.82 -16.61
CA GLY A 16 16.64 23.21 -16.20
C GLY A 16 17.25 22.15 -15.29
N SER A 17 18.58 22.04 -15.30
CA SER A 17 19.32 21.25 -14.32
C SER A 17 18.98 21.75 -12.92
N VAL A 18 18.41 20.90 -12.08
CA VAL A 18 18.29 21.20 -10.64
C VAL A 18 19.68 21.03 -10.06
N GLU A 19 20.35 22.14 -9.77
CA GLU A 19 21.44 22.19 -8.81
C GLU A 19 20.91 21.73 -7.45
N ASN A 20 21.34 20.54 -7.02
CA ASN A 20 21.16 20.09 -5.65
C ASN A 20 22.13 20.87 -4.75
N ASP A 21 21.72 22.06 -4.33
CA ASP A 21 22.34 22.77 -3.22
C ASP A 21 21.97 22.08 -1.90
N ASP A 22 22.67 20.99 -1.60
CA ASP A 22 22.68 20.39 -0.26
C ASP A 22 23.76 21.11 0.56
N SER A 23 23.46 22.37 0.88
CA SER A 23 24.27 23.24 1.73
C SER A 23 23.47 23.67 2.96
N ASP A 24 22.82 22.72 3.64
CA ASP A 24 22.31 22.97 4.99
C ASP A 24 23.41 22.65 6.01
N THR A 25 24.07 23.72 6.46
CA THR A 25 24.91 23.76 7.66
C THR A 25 24.06 23.48 8.90
N GLY A 26 23.74 22.21 9.11
CA GLY A 26 23.03 21.66 10.26
C GLY A 26 23.71 20.40 10.75
N ASN A 27 24.52 20.56 11.80
CA ASN A 27 25.26 19.52 12.50
C ASN A 27 24.35 18.33 12.92
N GLY A 28 24.36 17.22 12.16
CA GLY A 28 23.56 16.04 12.53
C GLY A 28 23.71 14.75 11.71
N ASN A 29 24.18 14.77 10.45
CA ASN A 29 24.00 13.60 9.55
C ASN A 29 25.26 13.00 8.91
N VAL A 30 26.45 13.20 9.51
CA VAL A 30 27.69 12.56 9.01
C VAL A 30 27.79 11.06 9.37
N ARG A 31 26.87 10.53 10.19
CA ARG A 31 26.84 9.10 10.57
C ARG A 31 26.13 8.20 9.56
N SER A 32 25.15 8.69 8.80
CA SER A 32 24.39 7.85 7.85
C SER A 32 25.11 7.63 6.51
N ARG A 33 25.87 8.60 6.01
CA ARG A 33 26.61 8.47 4.72
C ARG A 33 27.86 7.59 4.81
N ARG A 34 28.37 7.33 6.02
CA ARG A 34 29.51 6.41 6.24
C ARG A 34 29.08 4.93 6.29
N ASN A 35 27.79 4.67 6.53
CA ASN A 35 27.27 3.31 6.66
C ASN A 35 26.90 2.67 5.31
N SER A 36 26.69 3.47 4.26
CA SER A 36 26.39 2.98 2.91
C SER A 36 27.62 2.47 2.16
N LEU A 37 28.80 3.06 2.37
CA LEU A 37 30.05 2.61 1.73
C LEU A 37 30.65 1.35 2.39
N ALA A 38 30.35 1.08 3.66
CA ALA A 38 30.76 -0.16 4.34
C ALA A 38 29.85 -1.36 4.00
N SER A 39 28.66 -1.11 3.43
CA SER A 39 27.65 -2.15 3.16
C SER A 39 27.77 -2.80 1.77
N VAL A 40 28.50 -2.18 0.83
CA VAL A 40 28.61 -2.66 -0.57
C VAL A 40 29.32 -4.02 -0.67
N ASN A 41 30.21 -4.35 0.28
CA ASN A 41 30.93 -5.63 0.26
C ASN A 41 30.19 -6.77 0.99
N ASN A 42 29.12 -6.45 1.74
CA ASN A 42 28.35 -7.41 2.54
C ASN A 42 26.84 -7.32 2.22
N GLU A 43 26.50 -7.01 0.96
CA GLU A 43 25.11 -6.99 0.54
C GLU A 43 24.64 -8.41 0.21
N PRO A 44 23.48 -8.86 0.72
CA PRO A 44 22.91 -10.14 0.35
C PRO A 44 22.58 -10.15 -1.16
N GLU A 45 22.69 -11.33 -1.77
CA GLU A 45 22.41 -11.45 -3.20
C GLU A 45 20.94 -11.22 -3.54
N PHE A 46 20.04 -11.59 -2.62
CA PHE A 46 18.61 -11.36 -2.75
C PHE A 46 18.02 -10.76 -1.48
N THR A 47 17.05 -9.87 -1.67
CA THR A 47 16.21 -9.26 -0.63
C THR A 47 14.74 -9.46 -0.96
N LEU A 48 13.88 -9.53 0.06
CA LEU A 48 12.44 -9.69 -0.14
C LEU A 48 11.76 -8.34 -0.29
N VAL A 49 11.04 -8.15 -1.39
CA VAL A 49 10.24 -6.93 -1.65
C VAL A 49 8.77 -7.16 -1.30
N GLY A 50 8.24 -8.36 -1.59
CA GLY A 50 6.84 -8.66 -1.36
C GLY A 50 6.51 -10.13 -1.52
N THR A 51 5.37 -10.53 -0.94
CA THR A 51 4.76 -11.85 -1.15
C THR A 51 3.28 -11.65 -1.42
N SER A 52 2.72 -12.38 -2.39
CA SER A 52 1.29 -12.34 -2.71
C SER A 52 0.74 -13.75 -2.87
N ARG A 53 -0.46 -13.98 -2.35
CA ARG A 53 -1.16 -15.27 -2.42
C ARG A 53 -2.53 -15.07 -3.05
N ILE A 54 -2.82 -15.86 -4.09
CA ILE A 54 -4.11 -15.88 -4.78
C ILE A 54 -4.56 -17.34 -4.88
N GLY A 55 -5.55 -17.72 -4.05
CA GLY A 55 -5.94 -19.13 -3.89
C GLY A 55 -4.76 -19.97 -3.38
N ASP A 56 -4.37 -20.96 -4.17
CA ASP A 56 -3.26 -21.89 -3.88
C ASP A 56 -1.94 -21.49 -4.56
N ARG A 57 -1.93 -20.39 -5.32
CA ARG A 57 -0.72 -19.86 -5.93
C ARG A 57 -0.11 -18.82 -5.01
N VAL A 58 1.19 -18.97 -4.76
CA VAL A 58 1.97 -18.04 -3.98
C VAL A 58 3.06 -17.47 -4.88
N SER A 59 3.29 -16.17 -4.76
CA SER A 59 4.31 -15.45 -5.51
C SER A 59 5.16 -14.63 -4.55
N ALA A 60 6.46 -14.61 -4.80
CA ALA A 60 7.41 -13.78 -4.09
C ALA A 60 8.12 -12.86 -5.08
N ILE A 61 8.33 -11.61 -4.68
CA ILE A 61 9.10 -10.63 -5.43
C ILE A 61 10.44 -10.48 -4.70
N LEU A 62 11.50 -10.91 -5.37
CA LEU A 62 12.87 -10.84 -4.87
C LEU A 62 13.62 -9.76 -5.63
N ARG A 63 14.40 -8.94 -4.93
CA ARG A 63 15.30 -7.97 -5.54
C ARG A 63 16.74 -8.44 -5.39
N ASN A 64 17.44 -8.54 -6.51
CA ASN A 64 18.86 -8.87 -6.54
C ASN A 64 19.72 -7.67 -6.08
N ARG A 65 20.97 -7.91 -5.68
CA ARG A 65 21.99 -6.87 -5.40
C ARG A 65 22.14 -5.86 -6.54
N ASP A 66 21.95 -6.31 -7.78
CA ASP A 66 22.03 -5.44 -8.97
C ASP A 66 20.79 -4.52 -9.11
N GLY A 67 19.83 -4.62 -8.20
CA GLY A 67 18.58 -3.87 -8.18
C GLY A 67 17.47 -4.48 -9.04
N THR A 68 17.75 -5.54 -9.80
CA THR A 68 16.75 -6.21 -10.64
C THR A 68 15.74 -6.98 -9.81
N GLU A 69 14.45 -6.81 -10.09
CA GLU A 69 13.38 -7.56 -9.45
C GLU A 69 13.01 -8.81 -10.26
N VAL A 70 12.86 -9.94 -9.56
CA VAL A 70 12.45 -11.22 -10.12
C VAL A 70 11.22 -11.71 -9.35
N VAL A 71 10.19 -12.10 -10.11
CA VAL A 71 8.96 -12.66 -9.54
C VAL A 71 9.04 -14.18 -9.62
N VAL A 72 9.00 -14.85 -8.48
CA VAL A 72 8.98 -16.30 -8.38
C VAL A 72 7.56 -16.74 -8.06
N THR A 73 6.94 -17.49 -8.96
CA THR A 73 5.59 -18.04 -8.75
C THR A 73 5.67 -19.53 -8.48
N THR A 74 5.05 -19.97 -7.40
CA THR A 74 5.02 -21.36 -6.97
C THR A 74 3.64 -21.76 -6.44
N GLN A 75 3.43 -23.06 -6.28
CA GLN A 75 2.36 -23.60 -5.44
C GLN A 75 2.95 -23.84 -4.04
N SER A 76 2.12 -23.76 -2.99
CA SER A 76 2.58 -24.03 -1.63
C SER A 76 3.42 -25.33 -1.56
N ASP A 77 4.48 -25.31 -0.76
CA ASP A 77 5.36 -26.46 -0.47
C ASP A 77 6.11 -27.07 -1.67
N ARG A 78 6.33 -26.28 -2.73
CA ARG A 78 7.13 -26.68 -3.91
C ARG A 78 8.44 -25.92 -4.01
N TYR A 79 9.52 -26.68 -4.06
CA TYR A 79 10.85 -26.18 -4.46
C TYR A 79 10.81 -25.63 -5.88
N THR A 80 11.06 -24.34 -6.02
CA THR A 80 11.00 -23.64 -7.31
C THR A 80 12.29 -22.87 -7.55
N ARG A 81 12.87 -23.01 -8.75
CA ARG A 81 14.07 -22.26 -9.11
C ARG A 81 13.72 -20.81 -9.40
N VAL A 82 14.64 -19.91 -9.08
CA VAL A 82 14.50 -18.49 -9.40
C VAL A 82 14.80 -18.28 -10.88
N ASP A 83 13.91 -17.58 -11.58
CA ASP A 83 14.10 -17.27 -13.01
C ASP A 83 15.34 -16.37 -13.20
N GLY A 84 16.18 -16.73 -14.17
CA GLY A 84 17.49 -16.08 -14.39
C GLY A 84 18.60 -16.51 -13.40
N TYR A 85 18.24 -17.20 -12.33
CA TYR A 85 19.15 -17.63 -11.26
C TYR A 85 18.91 -19.09 -10.88
N PRO A 86 19.11 -20.05 -11.80
CA PRO A 86 18.71 -21.45 -11.64
C PRO A 86 19.43 -22.19 -10.49
N GLN A 87 20.57 -21.65 -10.05
CA GLN A 87 21.35 -22.15 -8.92
C GLN A 87 20.72 -21.80 -7.55
N TYR A 88 19.73 -20.89 -7.52
CA TYR A 88 18.96 -20.55 -6.33
C TYR A 88 17.60 -21.22 -6.36
N THR A 89 17.20 -21.80 -5.22
CA THR A 89 15.93 -22.53 -5.09
C THR A 89 15.11 -21.97 -3.94
N VAL A 90 13.92 -21.49 -4.23
CA VAL A 90 12.93 -21.13 -3.22
C VAL A 90 12.35 -22.42 -2.65
N VAL A 91 12.56 -22.62 -1.34
CA VAL A 91 12.09 -23.78 -0.56
C VAL A 91 10.66 -23.57 -0.10
N GLU A 92 10.38 -22.39 0.43
CA GLU A 92 9.08 -22.05 1.04
C GLU A 92 8.78 -20.56 0.84
N VAL A 93 7.51 -20.25 0.58
CA VAL A 93 7.01 -18.87 0.50
C VAL A 93 5.86 -18.71 1.51
N GLY A 94 6.13 -17.96 2.57
CA GLY A 94 5.17 -17.60 3.60
C GLY A 94 4.71 -16.14 3.48
N PRO A 95 3.77 -15.71 4.34
CA PRO A 95 3.35 -14.31 4.39
C PRO A 95 4.50 -13.41 4.89
N GLY A 96 5.07 -12.62 3.99
CA GLY A 96 6.18 -11.71 4.27
C GLY A 96 7.50 -12.41 4.58
N ARG A 97 7.63 -13.70 4.27
CA ARG A 97 8.83 -14.51 4.49
C ARG A 97 9.09 -15.45 3.33
N VAL A 98 10.35 -15.64 2.95
CA VAL A 98 10.78 -16.59 1.91
C VAL A 98 12.03 -17.33 2.36
N SER A 99 12.02 -18.66 2.25
CA SER A 99 13.20 -19.50 2.47
C SER A 99 13.87 -19.77 1.13
N LEU A 100 15.09 -19.27 0.95
CA LEU A 100 15.88 -19.36 -0.27
C LEU A 100 17.15 -20.19 -0.04
N GLN A 101 17.28 -21.30 -0.76
CA GLN A 101 18.48 -22.14 -0.73
C GLN A 101 19.54 -21.61 -1.69
N TYR A 102 20.76 -21.45 -1.16
CA TYR A 102 21.94 -21.01 -1.91
C TYR A 102 22.67 -22.22 -2.53
N PRO A 103 23.32 -22.04 -3.69
CA PRO A 103 24.09 -23.10 -4.32
C PRO A 103 25.34 -23.48 -3.50
N THR A 104 25.84 -24.69 -3.73
CA THR A 104 27.10 -25.16 -3.15
C THR A 104 28.25 -24.30 -3.67
N GLY A 105 28.81 -23.45 -2.83
CA GLY A 105 29.95 -22.57 -3.16
C GLY A 105 29.69 -21.09 -2.90
N ASN A 106 28.43 -20.67 -2.80
CA ASN A 106 28.09 -19.31 -2.39
C ASN A 106 27.63 -19.31 -0.93
N SER A 107 28.25 -18.46 -0.12
CA SER A 107 27.87 -18.25 1.28
C SER A 107 26.77 -17.20 1.38
N CYS A 108 25.73 -17.50 2.15
CA CYS A 108 24.73 -16.52 2.54
C CYS A 108 25.35 -15.38 3.37
N VAL A 109 25.01 -14.13 3.04
CA VAL A 109 25.44 -12.93 3.78
C VAL A 109 24.26 -12.40 4.59
N GLU A 110 24.39 -12.37 5.91
CA GLU A 110 23.33 -11.88 6.81
C GLU A 110 23.23 -10.35 6.73
N SER A 111 22.02 -9.84 6.60
CA SER A 111 21.73 -8.41 6.64
C SER A 111 20.38 -8.15 7.29
N ARG A 112 20.40 -7.85 8.59
CA ARG A 112 19.19 -7.56 9.37
C ARG A 112 18.44 -6.33 8.87
N ASN A 113 19.17 -5.32 8.40
CA ASN A 113 18.58 -4.09 7.87
C ASN A 113 17.84 -4.31 6.55
N GLN A 114 18.14 -5.39 5.83
CA GLN A 114 17.46 -5.80 4.60
C GLN A 114 16.59 -7.05 4.81
N GLY A 115 16.43 -7.51 6.06
CA GLY A 115 15.59 -8.64 6.42
C GLY A 115 16.15 -10.01 6.03
N VAL A 116 17.46 -10.14 5.85
CA VAL A 116 18.11 -11.40 5.47
C VAL A 116 18.79 -12.03 6.67
N SER A 117 18.33 -13.21 7.08
CA SER A 117 19.00 -14.08 8.07
C SER A 117 19.54 -15.33 7.37
N CYS A 118 20.70 -15.83 7.82
CA CYS A 118 21.37 -16.95 7.19
C CYS A 118 21.45 -18.15 8.13
N ASN A 119 21.00 -19.31 7.66
CA ASN A 119 21.26 -20.59 8.28
C ASN A 119 22.42 -21.30 7.57
N SER A 120 23.60 -21.24 8.17
CA SER A 120 24.84 -21.80 7.61
C SER A 120 24.85 -23.34 7.54
N ALA A 121 24.08 -24.03 8.38
CA ALA A 121 24.04 -25.50 8.39
C ALA A 121 23.34 -26.08 7.17
N ALA A 122 22.29 -25.40 6.68
CA ALA A 122 21.52 -25.82 5.50
C ALA A 122 21.84 -25.02 4.24
N ASN A 123 22.68 -23.97 4.35
CA ASN A 123 22.89 -22.94 3.33
C ASN A 123 21.57 -22.33 2.82
N ILE A 124 20.68 -22.02 3.76
CA ILE A 124 19.37 -21.42 3.50
C ILE A 124 19.38 -20.00 4.06
N ALA A 125 19.00 -19.04 3.22
CA ALA A 125 18.66 -17.69 3.63
C ALA A 125 17.17 -17.62 3.94
N GLU A 126 16.82 -17.02 5.05
CA GLU A 126 15.46 -16.65 5.39
C GLU A 126 15.33 -15.14 5.16
N LEU A 127 14.50 -14.79 4.17
CA LEU A 127 14.25 -13.43 3.73
C LEU A 127 12.92 -12.98 4.34
N GLU A 128 12.92 -11.88 5.09
CA GLU A 128 11.75 -11.31 5.75
C GLU A 128 11.53 -9.86 5.29
N LEU A 129 10.26 -9.45 5.17
CA LEU A 129 9.92 -8.08 4.83
C LEU A 129 10.34 -7.14 5.96
N THR A 130 11.25 -6.22 5.65
CA THR A 130 11.60 -5.13 6.56
C THR A 130 10.44 -4.16 6.65
N ARG A 131 9.89 -4.01 7.86
CA ARG A 131 8.85 -3.01 8.13
C ARG A 131 9.52 -1.66 8.28
N GLY A 132 9.02 -0.66 7.56
CA GLY A 132 9.39 0.73 7.80
C GLY A 132 8.83 1.23 9.13
N ASP A 133 9.41 2.33 9.62
CA ASP A 133 8.88 3.01 10.79
C ASP A 133 7.47 3.55 10.50
N PRO A 134 6.54 3.44 11.45
CA PRO A 134 5.21 4.00 11.29
C PRO A 134 5.32 5.52 11.11
N ILE A 135 4.64 6.05 10.10
CA ILE A 135 4.54 7.49 9.90
C ILE A 135 3.81 8.07 11.12
N PRO A 136 4.39 9.07 11.82
CA PRO A 136 3.75 9.66 12.99
C PRO A 136 2.39 10.23 12.58
N ARG A 137 1.36 9.95 13.37
CA ARG A 137 0.07 10.60 13.15
C ARG A 137 0.27 12.11 13.29
N PRO A 138 -0.31 12.92 12.40
CA PRO A 138 -0.39 14.34 12.64
C PRO A 138 -1.13 14.52 13.97
N VAL A 139 -0.44 15.12 14.94
CA VAL A 139 -1.04 15.61 16.18
C VAL A 139 -2.02 16.71 15.79
N VAL A 140 -3.27 16.34 15.55
CA VAL A 140 -4.37 17.27 15.73
C VAL A 140 -4.29 17.65 17.20
N ALA A 141 -3.89 18.89 17.47
CA ALA A 141 -3.99 19.47 18.80
C ALA A 141 -5.42 19.18 19.28
N ALA A 142 -5.53 18.32 20.30
CA ALA A 142 -6.77 18.16 21.03
C ALA A 142 -7.10 19.57 21.51
N ARG A 143 -8.08 20.20 20.87
CA ARG A 143 -8.82 21.24 21.56
C ARG A 143 -9.54 20.50 22.65
N ASP A 144 -9.27 20.90 23.88
CA ASP A 144 -10.04 20.51 25.04
C ASP A 144 -11.53 20.71 24.73
N ASP A 145 -12.21 19.62 24.38
CA ASP A 145 -13.65 19.49 24.50
C ASP A 145 -13.89 19.02 25.94
N PRO A 146 -14.33 19.88 26.88
CA PRO A 146 -14.66 19.43 28.23
C PRO A 146 -16.03 18.74 28.19
N ALA A 147 -16.06 17.44 27.99
CA ALA A 147 -17.25 16.62 28.26
C ALA A 147 -16.94 15.11 28.40
N ALA A 148 -16.15 14.74 29.39
CA ALA A 148 -16.34 13.51 30.14
C ALA A 148 -15.93 13.79 31.59
N PRO A 149 -16.79 13.59 32.60
CA PRO A 149 -16.41 13.85 33.98
C PRO A 149 -15.47 12.74 34.45
N GLU A 150 -14.18 13.06 34.51
CA GLU A 150 -13.28 12.43 35.45
C GLU A 150 -12.87 13.45 36.51
N ASP A 151 -12.85 12.92 37.72
CA ASP A 151 -12.77 13.55 39.01
C ASP A 151 -11.49 14.39 39.19
N GLU A 152 -11.66 15.56 39.81
CA GLU A 152 -10.69 16.36 40.57
C GLU A 152 -9.43 16.93 39.87
N GLY A 153 -9.34 18.28 39.79
CA GLY A 153 -8.04 18.98 39.83
C GLY A 153 -7.89 20.26 39.00
N GLU A 154 -8.31 21.39 39.58
CA GLU A 154 -7.72 22.75 39.46
C GLU A 154 -7.67 23.50 38.11
N VAL A 155 -8.34 24.66 38.10
CA VAL A 155 -8.59 25.54 36.94
C VAL A 155 -7.54 26.64 36.88
N VAL A 156 -6.87 26.83 35.74
CA VAL A 156 -6.16 28.09 35.45
C VAL A 156 -6.63 28.61 34.09
N VAL A 157 -7.42 29.68 34.13
CA VAL A 157 -7.91 30.43 32.98
C VAL A 157 -6.77 31.31 32.46
N SER A 158 -6.55 31.32 31.14
CA SER A 158 -5.81 32.39 30.47
C SER A 158 -6.59 32.80 29.23
N GLU A 159 -7.18 33.99 29.33
CA GLU A 159 -7.90 34.70 28.29
C GLU A 159 -6.89 35.29 27.30
N ASP A 160 -6.77 34.72 26.10
CA ASP A 160 -6.47 35.41 24.83
C ASP A 160 -6.13 34.37 23.74
N GLN A 161 -7.10 34.03 22.89
CA GLN A 161 -6.78 33.39 21.60
C GLN A 161 -7.76 33.84 20.48
N PRO A 162 -7.23 34.27 19.32
CA PRO A 162 -8.00 34.91 18.26
C PRO A 162 -8.96 33.95 17.56
N GLU A 163 -10.08 34.50 17.11
CA GLU A 163 -11.20 33.82 16.44
C GLU A 163 -10.78 33.04 15.17
N GLN A 164 -10.30 31.81 15.38
CA GLN A 164 -10.92 30.60 14.85
C GLN A 164 -12.00 30.74 13.76
N PRO A 165 -11.73 30.82 12.43
CA PRO A 165 -12.82 30.68 11.47
C PRO A 165 -13.56 29.35 11.72
N PRO A 166 -14.91 29.37 11.82
CA PRO A 166 -15.69 28.23 12.27
C PRO A 166 -15.50 27.04 11.33
N ASN A 167 -15.26 25.87 11.90
CA ASN A 167 -15.06 24.63 11.16
C ASN A 167 -16.24 24.38 10.20
N PRO A 168 -16.00 24.17 8.89
CA PRO A 168 -17.07 24.02 7.89
C PRO A 168 -17.97 22.80 8.13
N PHE A 169 -17.50 21.82 8.92
CA PHE A 169 -18.26 20.63 9.31
C PHE A 169 -18.92 20.73 10.69
N ALA A 170 -18.77 21.86 11.40
CA ALA A 170 -19.39 22.07 12.72
C ALA A 170 -20.93 21.96 12.65
N ALA A 171 -21.54 22.49 11.59
CA ALA A 171 -22.97 22.42 11.37
C ALA A 171 -23.49 20.98 11.21
N LEU A 172 -22.71 20.10 10.58
CA LEU A 172 -23.10 18.69 10.40
C LEU A 172 -23.02 17.90 11.71
N ARG A 173 -22.01 18.18 12.54
CA ARG A 173 -21.88 17.55 13.88
C ARG A 173 -23.00 18.01 14.82
N ALA A 174 -23.30 19.30 14.85
CA ALA A 174 -24.42 19.83 15.64
C ALA A 174 -25.75 19.15 15.25
N ARG A 175 -26.00 19.03 13.94
CA ARG A 175 -27.20 18.38 13.39
C ARG A 175 -27.28 16.89 13.73
N ALA A 176 -26.16 16.19 13.83
CA ALA A 176 -26.12 14.77 14.20
C ALA A 176 -26.43 14.56 15.69
N LEU A 177 -25.90 15.44 16.56
CA LEU A 177 -26.18 15.41 17.99
C LEU A 177 -27.64 15.74 18.30
N GLN A 178 -28.23 16.70 17.59
CA GLN A 178 -29.64 17.05 17.73
C GLN A 178 -30.59 15.94 17.24
N GLN A 179 -30.17 15.10 16.30
CA GLN A 179 -30.96 13.95 15.83
C GLN A 179 -30.92 12.75 16.78
N ASN A 180 -29.94 12.67 17.69
CA ASN A 180 -29.86 11.56 18.66
C ASN A 180 -30.70 11.81 19.94
N GLY A 181 -31.18 13.04 20.15
CA GLY A 181 -31.91 13.42 21.37
C GLY A 181 -33.45 13.37 21.27
N ASP A 182 -34.02 13.37 20.06
CA ASP A 182 -35.48 13.46 19.89
C ASP A 182 -35.99 12.83 18.58
N ALA A 183 -35.36 11.73 18.15
CA ALA A 183 -35.84 10.96 17.00
C ALA A 183 -36.61 9.72 17.50
N PRO A 184 -37.90 9.54 17.12
CA PRO A 184 -38.47 8.19 17.14
C PRO A 184 -37.55 7.28 16.32
N ALA A 185 -37.39 6.03 16.78
CA ALA A 185 -36.58 4.98 16.15
C ALA A 185 -36.55 5.15 14.62
N PRO A 186 -35.37 5.05 13.97
CA PRO A 186 -35.25 5.32 12.54
C PRO A 186 -36.35 4.52 11.86
N ALA A 187 -37.31 5.23 11.25
CA ALA A 187 -38.29 4.60 10.41
C ALA A 187 -37.50 3.67 9.49
N PRO A 188 -37.87 2.38 9.36
CA PRO A 188 -37.21 1.52 8.40
C PRO A 188 -37.17 2.29 7.09
N ARG A 189 -36.03 2.29 6.40
CA ARG A 189 -35.91 2.92 5.07
C ARG A 189 -36.82 2.16 4.09
N SER A 190 -38.12 2.30 4.25
CA SER A 190 -39.19 1.85 3.37
C SER A 190 -39.21 2.80 2.18
N GLY A 191 -38.27 2.58 1.27
CA GLY A 191 -38.22 3.38 0.04
C GLY A 191 -37.28 2.88 -1.03
N ARG A 192 -36.39 1.90 -0.74
CA ARG A 192 -35.51 1.32 -1.76
C ARG A 192 -35.33 -0.19 -1.63
N SER A 193 -36.36 -0.91 -1.16
CA SER A 193 -36.40 -2.35 -1.36
C SER A 193 -36.49 -2.61 -2.87
N PHE A 194 -35.56 -3.39 -3.38
CA PHE A 194 -35.59 -3.84 -4.76
C PHE A 194 -36.90 -4.62 -4.97
N THR A 195 -37.81 -4.10 -5.81
CA THR A 195 -39.05 -4.78 -6.18
C THR A 195 -38.83 -5.43 -7.54
N PRO A 196 -38.72 -6.78 -7.62
CA PRO A 196 -38.52 -7.47 -8.89
C PRO A 196 -39.62 -7.12 -9.89
N ARG A 197 -39.26 -6.72 -11.11
CA ARG A 197 -40.25 -6.46 -12.17
C ARG A 197 -40.83 -7.79 -12.65
N ARG A 198 -42.15 -7.91 -12.68
CA ARG A 198 -42.88 -9.05 -13.25
C ARG A 198 -43.47 -8.68 -14.61
N ILE A 199 -43.35 -9.57 -15.59
CA ILE A 199 -43.90 -9.36 -16.95
C ILE A 199 -45.20 -10.16 -17.06
N ASP A 200 -46.28 -9.53 -17.52
CA ASP A 200 -47.54 -10.22 -17.77
C ASP A 200 -47.39 -11.15 -19.00
N PRO A 201 -47.89 -12.39 -18.97
CA PRO A 201 -47.88 -13.28 -20.13
C PRO A 201 -48.54 -12.69 -21.40
N ALA A 202 -49.45 -11.72 -21.28
CA ALA A 202 -50.03 -11.01 -22.42
C ALA A 202 -49.04 -10.04 -23.12
N ASP A 203 -48.01 -9.56 -22.41
CA ASP A 203 -47.01 -8.61 -22.91
C ASP A 203 -45.78 -9.31 -23.52
N VAL A 204 -45.84 -10.63 -23.71
CA VAL A 204 -44.76 -11.45 -24.26
C VAL A 204 -44.89 -11.53 -25.79
N PRO A 205 -43.94 -10.97 -26.56
CA PRO A 205 -43.96 -11.10 -28.02
C PRO A 205 -43.79 -12.55 -28.48
N ALA A 206 -44.38 -12.91 -29.62
CA ALA A 206 -44.25 -14.25 -30.19
C ALA A 206 -42.77 -14.63 -30.42
N GLY A 207 -42.40 -15.85 -30.00
CA GLY A 207 -41.01 -16.36 -30.06
C GLY A 207 -40.12 -15.96 -28.88
N PHE A 208 -40.68 -15.39 -27.81
CA PHE A 208 -39.99 -15.15 -26.55
C PHE A 208 -40.67 -15.88 -25.39
N ARG A 209 -39.88 -16.30 -24.40
CA ARG A 209 -40.35 -16.87 -23.13
C ARG A 209 -39.84 -16.06 -21.94
N VAL A 210 -40.61 -16.07 -20.86
CA VAL A 210 -40.26 -15.37 -19.62
C VAL A 210 -39.39 -16.28 -18.74
N VAL A 211 -38.27 -15.75 -18.26
CA VAL A 211 -37.41 -16.39 -17.25
C VAL A 211 -37.44 -15.56 -15.97
N SER A 212 -37.97 -16.14 -14.90
CA SER A 212 -38.06 -15.49 -13.59
C SER A 212 -36.75 -15.60 -12.83
N THR A 213 -36.13 -14.46 -12.55
CA THR A 213 -34.91 -14.35 -11.72
C THR A 213 -35.23 -13.65 -10.40
N PRO A 214 -34.40 -13.80 -9.35
CA PRO A 214 -34.55 -13.04 -8.12
C PRO A 214 -34.47 -11.51 -8.33
N PHE A 215 -33.95 -11.07 -9.48
CA PHE A 215 -33.88 -9.67 -9.89
C PHE A 215 -35.02 -9.24 -10.84
N GLY A 216 -36.05 -10.08 -11.02
CA GLY A 216 -37.17 -9.84 -11.92
C GLY A 216 -37.15 -10.71 -13.17
N ASP A 217 -38.14 -10.53 -14.02
CA ASP A 217 -38.38 -11.35 -15.19
C ASP A 217 -37.61 -10.83 -16.41
N ARG A 218 -37.11 -11.75 -17.25
CA ARG A 218 -36.42 -11.44 -18.51
C ARG A 218 -37.05 -12.21 -19.67
N LEU A 219 -37.16 -11.57 -20.83
CA LEU A 219 -37.56 -12.21 -22.08
C LEU A 219 -36.35 -12.84 -22.76
N VAL A 220 -36.44 -14.13 -23.06
CA VAL A 220 -35.42 -14.89 -23.77
C VAL A 220 -36.05 -15.43 -25.05
N ARG A 221 -35.39 -15.25 -26.19
CA ARG A 221 -35.85 -15.80 -27.46
C ARG A 221 -35.79 -17.33 -27.40
N GLU A 222 -36.84 -17.98 -27.89
CA GLU A 222 -36.89 -19.44 -28.05
C GLU A 222 -36.04 -19.92 -29.22
#